data_AF-A0A5J5EID1-F1
#
_entry.id   AF-A0A5J5EID1-F1
#
_cell.length_a   1.000
_cell.length_b   1.000
_cell.length_c   1.000
_cell.angle_alpha   90.00
_cell.angle_beta   90.00
_cell.angle_gamma   90.00
#
_symmetry.space_group_name_H-M   'P 1'
#
loop_
_entity.id
_entity.type
_entity.pdbx_description
1 polymer ?
#
loop_
_entity_poly.entity_id
_entity_poly.type
_entity_poly.pdbx_seq_one_letter_code
_entity_poly.pdbx_strand_id
1 'polypeptide(L)'
;MSAYPRYSIASQGRQSILRNPTALSTSQQAPALVARINEKKQELENLMVLRDLSADVARHMQELEDKLKTLADGTEAVAMVLSNWQSILRAIAMASTAIPKSKPSDDPFTEPREKPGPCAGFPRNDDGLPMPQTLVRIPIQNAKPQQQPPPQ
;
A
#
# COMPACT_ATOMS: atom_id res chain seq x y z
N MET A 1 -39.34 33.21 -11.35
CA MET A 1 -39.23 33.36 -9.88
C MET A 1 -39.44 31.98 -9.28
N SER A 2 -38.36 31.34 -8.83
CA SER A 2 -38.39 29.94 -8.35
C SER A 2 -38.95 29.89 -6.94
N ALA A 3 -40.10 29.23 -6.77
CA ALA A 3 -40.72 29.02 -5.47
C ALA A 3 -40.03 27.82 -4.79
N TYR A 4 -39.14 28.08 -3.84
CA TYR A 4 -38.59 27.02 -3.00
C TYR A 4 -39.68 26.50 -2.06
N PRO A 5 -39.91 25.18 -1.96
CA PRO A 5 -40.79 24.63 -0.96
C PRO A 5 -40.20 24.89 0.43
N ARG A 6 -40.96 25.59 1.27
CA ARG A 6 -40.65 25.75 2.70
C ARG A 6 -40.70 24.36 3.33
N TYR A 7 -39.55 23.81 3.70
CA TYR A 7 -39.45 22.69 4.62
C TYR A 7 -39.96 23.14 5.98
N SER A 8 -41.24 22.89 6.26
CA SER A 8 -41.78 22.99 7.60
C SER A 8 -41.36 21.73 8.35
N ILE A 9 -40.27 21.82 9.10
CA ILE A 9 -39.93 20.85 10.14
C ILE A 9 -40.97 20.95 11.25
N ALA A 10 -42.14 20.36 11.02
CA ALA A 10 -43.12 20.15 12.08
C ALA A 10 -42.55 19.06 13.01
N SER A 11 -41.81 19.49 14.03
CA SER A 11 -41.49 18.71 15.21
C SER A 11 -42.77 18.45 16.01
N GLN A 12 -43.62 17.56 15.50
CA GLN A 12 -44.79 17.10 16.24
C GLN A 12 -44.33 16.06 17.27
N GLY A 13 -43.75 16.56 18.35
CA GLY A 13 -43.64 15.83 19.60
C GLY A 13 -45.04 15.39 20.02
N ARG A 14 -45.23 14.08 20.14
CA ARG A 14 -46.40 13.49 20.79
C ARG A 14 -46.50 14.05 22.22
N GLN A 15 -47.45 14.93 22.45
CA GLN A 15 -47.93 15.26 23.80
C GLN A 15 -49.37 14.73 23.89
N SER A 16 -49.52 13.56 24.51
CA SER A 16 -50.81 13.12 25.05
C SER A 16 -51.02 13.84 26.37
N ILE A 17 -52.12 14.59 26.53
CA ILE A 17 -52.96 14.63 27.74
C ILE A 17 -54.26 15.43 27.43
N LEU A 18 -55.39 14.72 27.52
CA LEU A 18 -56.77 15.13 27.86
C LEU A 18 -57.31 16.51 27.41
N ARG A 19 -58.10 16.54 26.31
CA ARG A 19 -59.35 17.32 26.18
C ARG A 19 -60.12 16.98 24.89
N ASN A 20 -61.39 16.60 25.04
CA ASN A 20 -62.45 16.55 24.02
C ASN A 20 -63.59 17.45 24.56
N PRO A 21 -64.44 18.17 23.78
CA PRO A 21 -65.21 17.62 22.65
C PRO A 21 -65.61 18.60 21.51
N THR A 22 -65.22 18.31 20.26
CA THR A 22 -66.07 18.65 19.10
C THR A 22 -65.83 17.67 17.96
N ALA A 23 -66.76 16.73 17.79
CA ALA A 23 -66.83 15.80 16.66
C ALA A 23 -67.39 16.50 15.41
N LEU A 24 -66.61 17.40 14.78
CA LEU A 24 -67.01 18.09 13.54
C LEU A 24 -65.94 18.08 12.44
N SER A 25 -65.08 17.07 12.35
CA SER A 25 -64.11 17.04 11.23
C SER A 25 -63.64 15.66 10.76
N THR A 26 -64.28 14.56 11.19
CA THR A 26 -63.93 13.21 10.70
C THR A 26 -64.03 13.07 9.17
N SER A 27 -64.95 13.80 8.52
CA SER A 27 -65.11 13.78 7.06
C SER A 27 -64.05 14.57 6.28
N GLN A 28 -63.38 15.55 6.91
CA GLN A 28 -62.29 16.34 6.29
C GLN A 28 -60.89 15.81 6.62
N GLN A 29 -60.78 14.85 7.55
CA GLN A 29 -59.50 14.23 7.93
C GLN A 29 -59.00 13.24 6.86
N ALA A 30 -59.90 12.49 6.21
CA ALA A 30 -59.54 11.52 5.17
C ALA A 30 -58.72 12.12 4.00
N PRO A 31 -59.13 13.25 3.36
CA PRO A 31 -58.33 13.85 2.29
C PRO A 31 -57.00 14.44 2.78
N ALA A 32 -56.94 14.98 4.00
CA ALA A 32 -55.71 15.50 4.59
C ALA A 32 -54.67 14.40 4.90
N LEU A 33 -55.13 13.22 5.31
CA LEU A 33 -54.26 12.06 5.52
C LEU A 33 -53.71 11.51 4.20
N VAL A 34 -54.51 11.47 3.14
CA VAL A 34 -54.06 11.05 1.81
C VAL A 34 -52.98 11.99 1.26
N ALA A 35 -53.12 13.30 1.47
CA ALA A 35 -52.10 14.27 1.09
C ALA A 35 -50.76 14.01 1.81
N ARG A 36 -50.80 13.77 3.13
CA ARG A 36 -49.59 13.42 3.91
C ARG A 36 -48.97 12.09 3.49
N ILE A 37 -49.78 11.10 3.13
CA ILE A 37 -49.28 9.81 2.61
C ILE A 37 -48.53 10.02 1.29
N ASN A 38 -49.07 10.83 0.38
CA ASN A 38 -48.40 11.13 -0.88
C ASN A 38 -47.09 11.92 -0.67
N GLU A 39 -47.09 12.90 0.23
CA GLU A 39 -45.87 13.62 0.62
C GLU A 39 -44.81 12.64 1.18
N LYS A 40 -45.20 11.74 2.09
CA LYS A 40 -44.28 10.75 2.66
C LYS A 40 -43.77 9.73 1.65
N LYS A 41 -44.57 9.36 0.65
CA LYS A 41 -44.12 8.50 -0.46
C LYS A 41 -43.05 9.21 -1.30
N GLN A 42 -43.25 10.49 -1.58
CA GLN A 42 -42.28 11.28 -2.34
C GLN A 42 -40.99 11.51 -1.56
N GLU A 43 -41.08 11.76 -0.24
CA GLU A 43 -39.90 11.82 0.63
C GLU A 43 -39.13 10.49 0.62
N LEU A 44 -39.85 9.36 0.68
CA LEU A 44 -39.23 8.03 0.67
C LEU A 44 -38.52 7.75 -0.66
N GLU A 45 -39.14 8.10 -1.78
CA GLU A 45 -38.52 7.99 -3.11
C GLU A 45 -37.21 8.80 -3.17
N ASN A 46 -37.23 10.05 -2.70
CA ASN A 46 -36.04 10.88 -2.64
C ASN A 46 -34.94 10.26 -1.75
N LEU A 47 -35.32 9.67 -0.60
CA LEU A 47 -34.36 8.99 0.28
C LEU A 47 -33.79 7.72 -0.34
N MET A 48 -34.58 6.98 -1.12
CA MET A 48 -34.09 5.82 -1.88
C MET A 48 -33.05 6.24 -2.91
N VAL A 49 -33.33 7.29 -3.69
CA VAL A 49 -32.36 7.83 -4.66
C VAL A 49 -31.06 8.27 -3.97
N LEU A 50 -31.17 8.94 -2.82
CA LEU A 50 -30.00 9.39 -2.07
C LEU A 50 -29.17 8.21 -1.54
N ARG A 51 -29.84 7.15 -1.07
CA ARG A 51 -29.20 5.92 -0.62
C ARG A 51 -28.49 5.22 -1.77
N ASP A 52 -29.12 5.13 -2.94
CA ASP A 52 -28.54 4.45 -4.10
C ASP A 52 -27.34 5.24 -4.65
N LEU A 53 -27.43 6.58 -4.69
CA LEU A 53 -26.30 7.43 -5.03
C LEU A 53 -25.14 7.27 -4.01
N SER A 54 -25.45 7.21 -2.73
CA SER A 54 -24.43 6.98 -1.69
C SER A 54 -23.77 5.61 -1.83
N ALA A 55 -24.54 4.58 -2.23
CA ALA A 55 -24.02 3.26 -2.53
C ALA A 55 -23.09 3.27 -3.76
N ASP A 56 -23.44 4.05 -4.79
CA ASP A 56 -22.61 4.19 -5.99
C ASP A 56 -21.29 4.93 -5.69
N VAL A 57 -21.34 6.00 -4.88
CA VAL A 57 -20.14 6.68 -4.39
C VAL A 57 -19.24 5.72 -3.59
N ALA A 58 -19.82 4.91 -2.70
CA ALA A 58 -19.05 3.92 -1.96
C ALA A 58 -18.37 2.91 -2.88
N ARG A 59 -19.05 2.48 -3.95
CA ARG A 59 -18.47 1.59 -4.97
C ARG A 59 -17.29 2.25 -5.69
N HIS A 60 -17.39 3.53 -6.07
CA HIS A 60 -16.28 4.26 -6.67
C HIS A 60 -15.09 4.43 -5.72
N MET A 61 -15.34 4.63 -4.42
CA MET A 61 -14.26 4.67 -3.42
C MET A 61 -13.51 3.33 -3.35
N GLN A 62 -14.24 2.21 -3.43
CA GLN A 62 -13.63 0.87 -3.44
C GLN A 62 -12.81 0.62 -4.73
N GLU A 63 -13.31 1.04 -5.89
CA GLU A 63 -12.55 0.94 -7.15
C GLU A 63 -11.27 1.80 -7.12
N LEU A 64 -11.33 3.00 -6.51
CA LEU A 64 -10.16 3.84 -6.33
C LEU A 64 -9.14 3.21 -5.37
N GLU A 65 -9.59 2.54 -4.31
CA GLU A 65 -8.73 1.80 -3.39
C GLU A 65 -7.94 0.71 -4.15
N ASP A 66 -8.61 -0.09 -4.97
CA ASP A 66 -7.97 -1.14 -5.77
C ASP A 66 -6.92 -0.57 -6.75
N LYS A 67 -7.22 0.58 -7.36
CA LYS A 67 -6.28 1.29 -8.24
C LYS A 67 -5.08 1.84 -7.47
N LEU A 68 -5.29 2.41 -6.29
CA LEU A 68 -4.22 2.89 -5.42
C LEU A 68 -3.33 1.75 -4.93
N LYS A 69 -3.92 0.60 -4.61
CA LYS A 69 -3.18 -0.61 -4.25
C LYS A 69 -2.30 -1.09 -5.41
N THR A 70 -2.85 -1.16 -6.61
CA THR A 70 -2.08 -1.54 -7.81
C THR A 70 -0.93 -0.58 -8.08
N LEU A 71 -1.15 0.73 -7.89
CA LEU A 71 -0.08 1.73 -7.99
C LEU A 71 0.99 1.54 -6.92
N ALA A 72 0.59 1.30 -5.67
CA ALA A 72 1.51 1.04 -4.56
C ALA A 72 2.39 -0.20 -4.84
N ASP A 73 1.78 -1.32 -5.22
CA ASP A 73 2.47 -2.57 -5.56
C ASP A 73 3.45 -2.35 -6.74
N GLY A 74 3.03 -1.59 -7.76
CA GLY A 74 3.89 -1.20 -8.88
C GLY A 74 5.08 -0.35 -8.46
N THR A 75 4.90 0.61 -7.54
CA THR A 75 6.01 1.43 -7.02
C THR A 75 6.97 0.62 -6.15
N GLU A 76 6.48 -0.36 -5.39
CA GLU A 76 7.32 -1.29 -4.63
C GLU A 76 8.19 -2.13 -5.59
N ALA A 77 7.60 -2.64 -6.67
CA ALA A 77 8.33 -3.38 -7.69
C ALA A 77 9.46 -2.54 -8.32
N VAL A 78 9.19 -1.27 -8.64
CA VAL A 78 10.21 -0.34 -9.14
C VAL A 78 11.29 -0.08 -8.08
N ALA A 79 10.92 0.10 -6.81
CA ALA A 79 11.88 0.28 -5.73
C ALA A 79 12.82 -0.94 -5.56
N MET A 80 12.29 -2.16 -5.70
CA MET A 80 13.10 -3.38 -5.69
C MET A 80 14.10 -3.42 -6.85
N VAL A 81 13.65 -3.06 -8.05
CA VAL A 81 14.52 -2.96 -9.23
C VAL A 81 15.63 -1.93 -8.98
N LEU A 82 15.29 -0.72 -8.53
CA LEU A 82 16.29 0.32 -8.23
C LEU A 82 17.30 -0.12 -7.17
N SER A 83 16.86 -0.83 -6.13
CA SER A 83 17.75 -1.40 -5.10
C SER A 83 18.70 -2.47 -5.67
N ASN A 84 18.20 -3.29 -6.60
CA ASN A 84 19.02 -4.24 -7.34
C ASN A 84 20.07 -3.53 -8.21
N TRP A 85 19.67 -2.55 -9.02
CA TRP A 85 20.58 -1.77 -9.87
C TRP A 85 21.63 -1.02 -9.05
N GLN A 86 21.26 -0.49 -7.89
CA GLN A 86 22.19 0.15 -6.98
C GLN A 86 23.29 -0.82 -6.50
N SER A 87 22.91 -2.07 -6.23
CA SER A 87 23.85 -3.13 -5.85
C SER A 87 24.78 -3.50 -7.01
N ILE A 88 24.24 -3.63 -8.23
CA ILE A 88 25.02 -3.92 -9.45
C ILE A 88 26.01 -2.79 -9.75
N LEU A 89 25.56 -1.54 -9.77
CA LEU A 89 26.41 -0.38 -10.06
C LEU A 89 27.52 -0.22 -9.01
N ARG A 90 27.23 -0.48 -7.72
CA ARG A 90 28.26 -0.48 -6.68
C ARG A 90 29.28 -1.60 -6.91
N ALA A 91 28.83 -2.82 -7.24
CA ALA A 91 29.72 -3.95 -7.51
C ALA A 91 30.65 -3.65 -8.69
N ILE A 92 30.12 -3.07 -9.77
CA ILE A 92 30.92 -2.63 -10.91
C ILE A 92 31.91 -1.55 -10.49
N ALA A 93 31.48 -0.51 -9.76
CA ALA A 93 32.38 0.55 -9.32
C ALA A 93 33.53 0.04 -8.44
N MET A 94 33.27 -0.88 -7.52
CA MET A 94 34.31 -1.53 -6.71
C MET A 94 35.25 -2.38 -7.56
N ALA A 95 34.73 -3.11 -8.55
CA ALA A 95 35.55 -3.89 -9.47
C ALA A 95 36.41 -3.00 -10.40
N SER A 96 35.84 -1.92 -10.95
CA SER A 96 36.50 -1.00 -11.87
C SER A 96 37.59 -0.15 -11.20
N THR A 97 37.43 0.20 -9.92
CA THR A 97 38.44 0.95 -9.15
C THR A 97 39.53 0.06 -8.57
N ALA A 98 39.26 -1.24 -8.39
CA ALA A 98 40.20 -2.21 -7.86
C ALA A 98 41.13 -2.83 -8.90
N ILE A 99 41.06 -2.43 -10.18
CA ILE A 99 42.04 -2.85 -11.21
C ILE A 99 43.37 -2.18 -10.87
N PRO A 100 44.38 -2.90 -10.33
CA PRO A 100 45.66 -2.30 -10.01
C PRO A 100 46.30 -1.88 -11.33
N LYS A 101 46.63 -0.59 -11.48
CA LYS A 101 47.57 -0.17 -12.52
C LYS A 101 48.87 -0.91 -12.25
N SER A 102 49.30 -1.74 -13.20
CA SER A 102 50.60 -2.40 -13.15
C SER A 102 51.64 -1.35 -12.81
N LYS A 103 52.31 -1.51 -11.66
CA LYS A 103 53.40 -0.65 -11.28
C LYS A 103 54.56 -1.00 -12.23
N PRO A 104 55.06 -0.08 -13.08
CA PRO A 104 56.35 -0.32 -13.71
C PRO A 104 57.38 -0.35 -12.58
N SER A 105 57.93 -1.53 -12.32
CA SER A 105 59.01 -1.74 -11.36
C SER A 105 60.33 -1.27 -11.98
N ASP A 106 60.62 0.02 -11.91
CA ASP A 106 61.97 0.54 -12.13
C ASP A 106 62.78 0.41 -10.83
N ASP A 107 63.17 -0.81 -10.43
CA ASP A 107 64.38 -1.04 -9.65
C ASP A 107 64.70 -2.54 -9.48
N PRO A 108 65.73 -3.08 -10.16
CA PRO A 108 66.07 -4.51 -10.13
C PRO A 108 66.83 -4.98 -8.88
N PHE A 109 66.92 -4.18 -7.80
CA PHE A 109 67.78 -4.50 -6.65
C PHE A 109 67.12 -4.45 -5.26
N THR A 110 65.79 -4.33 -5.17
CA THR A 110 65.08 -4.40 -3.88
C THR A 110 64.43 -5.76 -3.70
N GLU A 111 65.11 -6.66 -2.99
CA GLU A 111 64.52 -7.91 -2.46
C GLU A 111 63.28 -7.59 -1.59
N PRO A 112 62.07 -8.08 -1.93
CA PRO A 112 60.90 -7.90 -1.08
C PRO A 112 61.02 -8.75 0.17
N ARG A 113 61.37 -8.14 1.30
CA ARG A 113 61.30 -8.78 2.61
C ARG A 113 59.83 -9.01 2.98
N GLU A 114 59.29 -10.18 2.66
CA GLU A 114 57.92 -10.58 3.04
C GLU A 114 57.79 -10.62 4.56
N LYS A 115 57.21 -9.56 5.15
CA LYS A 115 56.62 -9.68 6.49
C LYS A 115 55.32 -10.48 6.32
N PRO A 116 55.06 -11.53 7.12
CA PRO A 116 53.80 -12.26 7.04
C PRO A 116 52.68 -11.33 7.49
N GLY A 117 52.02 -10.72 6.51
CA GLY A 117 50.77 -10.01 6.73
C GLY A 117 49.64 -11.00 7.06
N PRO A 118 48.46 -10.51 7.47
CA PRO A 118 47.31 -11.34 7.85
C PRO A 118 46.83 -12.35 6.79
N CYS A 119 47.37 -12.27 5.57
CA CYS A 119 46.96 -13.03 4.39
C CYS A 119 48.00 -14.09 3.94
N ALA A 120 48.94 -14.52 4.79
CA ALA A 120 50.06 -15.41 4.45
C ALA A 120 49.69 -16.87 4.05
N GLY A 121 48.43 -17.16 3.70
CA GLY A 121 47.97 -18.50 3.29
C GLY A 121 46.89 -18.51 2.22
N PHE A 122 46.59 -17.36 1.60
CA PHE A 122 45.59 -17.29 0.53
C PHE A 122 46.23 -17.57 -0.84
N PRO A 123 45.52 -18.25 -1.77
CA PRO A 123 45.97 -18.42 -3.14
C PRO A 123 46.33 -17.06 -3.74
N ARG A 124 47.51 -16.94 -4.36
CA ARG A 124 47.94 -15.71 -5.04
C ARG A 124 47.79 -15.86 -6.57
N ASN A 125 47.50 -14.78 -7.27
CA ASN A 125 47.53 -14.75 -8.74
C ASN A 125 48.98 -14.64 -9.26
N ASP A 126 49.16 -14.68 -10.59
CA ASP A 126 50.49 -14.63 -11.24
C ASP A 126 51.30 -13.37 -10.86
N ASP A 127 50.62 -12.30 -10.44
CA ASP A 127 51.21 -11.04 -9.95
C ASP A 127 51.54 -11.05 -8.44
N GLY A 128 51.36 -12.18 -7.75
CA GLY A 128 51.63 -12.33 -6.31
C GLY A 128 50.60 -11.68 -5.36
N LEU A 129 49.46 -11.22 -5.87
CA LEU A 129 48.37 -10.63 -5.08
C LEU A 129 47.42 -11.73 -4.55
N PRO A 130 46.93 -11.62 -3.31
CA PRO A 130 45.98 -12.58 -2.76
C PRO A 130 44.66 -12.56 -3.55
N MET A 131 44.23 -13.72 -4.01
CA MET A 131 42.99 -13.91 -4.76
C MET A 131 41.78 -13.77 -3.83
N PRO A 132 40.73 -13.03 -4.23
CA PRO A 132 39.54 -12.87 -3.40
C PRO A 132 38.77 -14.19 -3.25
N GLN A 133 38.15 -14.39 -2.09
CA GLN A 133 37.27 -15.52 -1.81
C GLN A 133 35.99 -15.44 -2.65
N THR A 134 35.51 -16.56 -3.18
CA THR A 134 34.36 -16.64 -4.11
C THR A 134 32.98 -16.75 -3.43
N LEU A 135 32.88 -16.42 -2.13
CA LEU A 135 31.64 -16.57 -1.38
C LEU A 135 30.59 -15.54 -1.83
N VAL A 136 29.43 -16.02 -2.27
CA VAL A 136 28.29 -15.20 -2.70
C VAL A 136 27.01 -15.67 -2.02
N ARG A 137 26.06 -14.75 -1.81
CA ARG A 137 24.73 -15.07 -1.24
C ARG A 137 23.78 -15.45 -2.37
N ILE A 138 23.28 -16.68 -2.36
CA ILE A 138 22.25 -17.15 -3.30
C ILE A 138 20.99 -17.47 -2.48
N PRO A 139 19.85 -16.80 -2.72
CA PRO A 139 18.59 -17.12 -2.05
C PRO A 139 18.14 -18.55 -2.38
N ILE A 140 17.79 -19.34 -1.34
CA ILE A 140 17.17 -20.67 -1.50
C ILE A 140 15.65 -20.51 -1.42
N GLN A 141 14.95 -20.69 -2.54
CA GLN A 141 13.52 -20.34 -2.62
C GLN A 141 12.57 -21.43 -2.03
N ASN A 142 13.07 -22.61 -1.62
CA ASN A 142 12.22 -23.79 -1.37
C ASN A 142 12.51 -24.58 -0.07
N ALA A 143 13.36 -24.11 0.83
CA ALA A 143 13.70 -24.87 2.03
C ALA A 143 12.61 -24.72 3.12
N LYS A 144 11.57 -25.57 3.07
CA LYS A 144 10.86 -25.92 4.32
C LYS A 144 11.92 -26.48 5.28
N PRO A 145 12.00 -26.03 6.54
CA PRO A 145 12.94 -26.61 7.50
C PRO A 145 12.56 -28.08 7.70
N GLN A 146 13.31 -29.00 7.12
CA GLN A 146 13.18 -30.41 7.45
C GLN A 146 13.69 -30.57 8.87
N GLN A 147 12.75 -30.74 9.81
CA GLN A 147 13.05 -31.14 11.18
C GLN A 147 13.81 -32.48 11.12
N GLN A 148 15.12 -32.45 11.41
CA GLN A 148 15.90 -33.64 11.66
C GLN A 148 15.43 -34.27 12.99
N PRO A 149 15.08 -35.56 13.05
CA PRO A 149 14.83 -36.23 14.31
C PRO A 149 16.15 -36.39 15.10
N PRO A 150 16.09 -36.48 16.44
CA PRO A 150 17.27 -36.48 17.29
C PRO A 150 18.11 -37.76 17.09
N PRO A 151 19.44 -37.68 17.27
CA PRO A 151 20.31 -38.84 17.23
C PRO A 151 19.98 -39.80 18.38
N GLN A 152 19.92 -41.10 18.08
CA GLN A 152 19.77 -42.18 19.05
C GLN A 152 21.06 -42.37 19.87
#